data_AF-A0A2T5ATV1-F1
#
_entry.id   AF-A0A2T5ATV1-F1
#
_cell.length_a   1.000
_cell.length_b   1.000
_cell.length_c   1.000
_cell.angle_alpha   90.00
_cell.angle_beta   90.00
_cell.angle_gamma   90.00
#
_symmetry.space_group_name_H-M   'P 1'
#
loop_
_entity.id
_entity.type
_entity.pdbx_description
1 polymer ?
#
loop_
_entity_poly.entity_id
_entity_poly.type
_entity_poly.pdbx_seq_one_letter_code
_entity_poly.pdbx_strand_id
1 'polypeptide(L)'
;MQVTKGTAVRIIDALALAIDKKRASAKTFDGRPADPGRFGNWQDAKYSTTQDTPRTRALLLAYAMFSGGKLPKEGIRIDDHWFHPDIWVMKAMLNKGYMIENAQGSHFELTETGWSFIAETVEGLASHANFR
;
A
#
# COMPACT_ATOMS: atom_id res chain seq x y z
N MET A 1 19.49 -5.96 -8.10
CA MET A 1 19.77 -5.45 -6.74
C MET A 1 18.51 -5.66 -5.91
N GLN A 2 18.53 -6.54 -4.90
CA GLN A 2 17.36 -6.76 -4.04
C GLN A 2 17.33 -5.71 -2.91
N VAL A 3 16.17 -5.15 -2.62
CA VAL A 3 15.95 -4.25 -1.48
C VAL A 3 15.93 -5.08 -0.20
N THR A 4 16.73 -4.72 0.81
CA THR A 4 16.70 -5.40 2.12
C THR A 4 15.47 -4.98 2.93
N LYS A 5 15.04 -5.82 3.88
CA LYS A 5 13.96 -5.45 4.84
C LYS A 5 14.22 -4.11 5.53
N GLY A 6 15.45 -3.90 6.00
CA GLY A 6 15.82 -2.66 6.70
C GLY A 6 15.67 -1.42 5.82
N THR A 7 16.06 -1.52 4.55
CA THR A 7 15.86 -0.44 3.57
C THR A 7 14.39 -0.22 3.24
N ALA A 8 13.61 -1.28 3.04
CA ALA A 8 12.17 -1.17 2.79
C ALA A 8 11.44 -0.49 3.96
N VAL A 9 11.75 -0.86 5.20
CA VAL A 9 11.20 -0.22 6.41
C VAL A 9 11.51 1.28 6.44
N ARG A 10 12.76 1.67 6.16
CA ARG A 10 13.17 3.08 6.12
C ARG A 10 12.42 3.87 5.05
N ILE A 11 12.22 3.29 3.87
CA ILE A 11 11.46 3.91 2.78
C ILE A 11 10.00 4.12 3.21
N ILE A 12 9.35 3.08 3.73
CA ILE A 12 7.94 3.15 4.16
C ILE A 12 7.77 4.21 5.26
N ASP A 13 8.69 4.24 6.24
CA ASP A 13 8.63 5.22 7.32
C ASP A 13 8.90 6.65 6.83
N ALA A 14 9.80 6.84 5.87
CA ALA A 14 10.04 8.15 5.26
C ALA A 14 8.79 8.66 4.51
N LEU A 15 8.12 7.80 3.74
CA LEU A 15 6.86 8.13 3.07
C LEU A 15 5.77 8.51 4.07
N ALA A 16 5.59 7.71 5.12
CA ALA A 16 4.61 7.97 6.16
C ALA A 16 4.90 9.27 6.93
N LEU A 17 6.16 9.54 7.26
CA LEU A 17 6.57 10.78 7.91
C LEU A 17 6.34 12.00 7.01
N ALA A 18 6.62 11.88 5.71
CA ALA A 18 6.41 12.98 4.77
C ALA A 18 4.92 13.36 4.69
N ILE A 19 4.04 12.35 4.62
CA ILE A 19 2.59 12.49 4.38
C ILE A 19 1.79 12.74 5.69
N ASP A 20 2.06 12.00 6.77
CA ASP A 20 1.26 11.99 8.02
C ASP A 20 2.03 12.50 9.26
N LYS A 21 3.30 12.91 9.10
CA LYS A 21 4.22 13.28 10.21
C LYS A 21 4.38 12.19 11.27
N LYS A 22 4.00 10.94 10.96
CA LYS A 22 4.06 9.77 11.84
C LYS A 22 4.63 8.58 11.07
N ARG A 23 5.31 7.67 11.78
CA ARG A 23 5.79 6.40 11.20
C ARG A 23 4.61 5.49 10.88
N ALA A 24 4.79 4.60 9.91
CA ALA A 24 3.74 3.64 9.55
C ALA A 24 3.60 2.57 10.65
N SER A 25 2.42 2.43 11.24
CA SER A 25 2.13 1.34 12.20
C SER A 25 1.63 0.06 11.51
N ALA A 26 1.05 0.18 10.32
CA ALA A 26 0.44 -0.91 9.56
C ALA A 26 1.42 -1.53 8.52
N LYS A 27 2.69 -1.70 8.91
CA LYS A 27 3.71 -2.35 8.07
C LYS A 27 4.09 -3.70 8.67
N THR A 28 3.68 -4.78 8.03
CA THR A 28 3.93 -6.15 8.50
C THR A 28 4.95 -6.83 7.60
N PHE A 29 6.07 -7.24 8.20
CA PHE A 29 7.08 -8.07 7.54
C PHE A 29 7.17 -9.40 8.26
N ASP A 30 6.86 -10.49 7.56
CA ASP A 30 6.87 -11.84 8.10
C ASP A 30 7.82 -12.75 7.29
N GLY A 31 8.33 -13.83 7.90
CA GLY A 31 9.14 -14.81 7.20
C GLY A 31 8.32 -15.72 6.27
N ARG A 32 6.99 -15.66 6.34
CA ARG A 32 6.05 -16.47 5.54
C ARG A 32 5.11 -15.57 4.73
N PRO A 33 4.60 -16.06 3.58
CA PRO A 33 3.56 -15.35 2.84
C PRO A 33 2.28 -15.20 3.68
N ALA A 34 1.52 -14.13 3.41
CA ALA A 34 0.18 -13.99 3.95
C ALA A 34 -0.75 -15.05 3.35
N ASP A 35 -1.75 -15.49 4.12
CA ASP A 35 -2.85 -16.31 3.58
C ASP A 35 -3.68 -15.48 2.57
N PRO A 36 -3.72 -15.83 1.27
CA PRO A 36 -4.52 -15.11 0.29
C PRO A 36 -6.03 -15.17 0.58
N GLY A 37 -6.50 -16.19 1.30
CA GLY A 37 -7.91 -16.36 1.67
C GLY A 37 -8.41 -15.32 2.67
N ARG A 38 -7.50 -14.64 3.40
CA ARG A 38 -7.85 -13.62 4.38
C ARG A 38 -8.63 -12.44 3.79
N PHE A 39 -8.54 -12.21 2.47
CA PHE A 39 -9.14 -11.09 1.74
C PHE A 39 -10.60 -11.31 1.29
N GLY A 40 -11.25 -12.41 1.68
CA GLY A 40 -12.60 -12.79 1.21
C GLY A 40 -13.79 -12.01 1.82
N ASN A 41 -14.80 -11.72 0.98
CA ASN A 41 -16.13 -11.15 1.29
C ASN A 41 -16.17 -9.73 1.88
N TRP A 42 -15.39 -8.79 1.35
CA TRP A 42 -15.24 -7.45 1.95
C TRP A 42 -16.11 -6.33 1.38
N GLN A 43 -17.00 -6.64 0.43
CA GLN A 43 -18.00 -5.70 -0.13
C GLN A 43 -19.13 -5.33 0.87
N ASP A 44 -18.99 -5.72 2.14
CA ASP A 44 -19.95 -5.47 3.20
C ASP A 44 -19.96 -3.98 3.61
N ALA A 45 -21.09 -3.30 3.37
CA ALA A 45 -21.26 -1.84 3.47
C ALA A 45 -20.95 -1.26 4.86
N LYS A 46 -20.97 -2.08 5.92
CA LYS A 46 -20.72 -1.66 7.32
C LYS A 46 -19.28 -1.21 7.61
N TYR A 47 -18.39 -1.30 6.62
CA TYR A 47 -16.98 -0.93 6.73
C TYR A 47 -16.54 0.08 5.67
N SER A 48 -17.47 0.86 5.10
CA SER A 48 -17.17 1.96 4.18
C SER A 48 -16.51 3.11 4.93
N THR A 49 -15.22 2.98 5.23
CA THR A 49 -14.45 4.15 5.67
C THR A 49 -14.18 5.00 4.43
N THR A 50 -14.92 6.08 4.26
CA THR A 50 -14.72 7.04 3.17
C THR A 50 -13.48 7.90 3.37
N GLN A 51 -12.89 7.89 4.58
CA GLN A 51 -11.75 8.72 4.93
C GLN A 51 -10.44 8.13 4.39
N ASP A 52 -9.82 8.85 3.45
CA ASP A 52 -8.42 8.67 3.12
C ASP A 52 -7.58 9.15 4.29
N THR A 53 -7.12 8.22 5.10
CA THR A 53 -6.11 8.59 6.09
C THR A 53 -4.79 8.88 5.36
N PRO A 54 -4.02 9.89 5.79
CA PRO A 54 -2.66 10.12 5.28
C PRO A 54 -1.78 8.85 5.31
N ARG A 55 -2.05 7.92 6.24
CA ARG A 55 -1.40 6.60 6.32
C ARG A 55 -1.71 5.67 5.15
N THR A 56 -2.94 5.69 4.65
CA THR A 56 -3.36 4.86 3.52
C THR A 56 -2.63 5.27 2.24
N ARG A 57 -2.41 6.58 2.04
CA ARG A 57 -1.60 7.15 0.95
C ARG A 57 -0.15 6.64 0.98
N ALA A 58 0.48 6.69 2.16
CA ALA A 58 1.86 6.24 2.31
C ALA A 58 2.04 4.74 1.99
N LEU A 59 1.11 3.90 2.46
CA LEU A 59 1.17 2.46 2.20
C LEU A 59 0.84 2.12 0.74
N LEU A 60 -0.11 2.81 0.12
CA LEU A 60 -0.40 2.63 -1.30
C LEU A 60 0.82 2.98 -2.16
N LEU A 61 1.50 4.11 -1.89
CA LEU A 61 2.75 4.48 -2.56
C LEU A 61 3.82 3.39 -2.37
N ALA A 62 3.98 2.87 -1.16
CA ALA A 62 4.96 1.82 -0.88
C ALA A 62 4.65 0.53 -1.65
N TYR A 63 3.38 0.09 -1.68
CA TYR A 63 2.98 -1.07 -2.47
C TYR A 63 3.28 -0.85 -3.95
N ALA A 64 2.89 0.29 -4.51
CA ALA A 64 3.15 0.63 -5.90
C ALA A 64 4.65 0.62 -6.23
N MET A 65 5.48 1.21 -5.36
CA MET A 65 6.93 1.28 -5.52
C MET A 65 7.59 -0.11 -5.54
N PHE A 66 7.13 -1.02 -4.67
CA PHE A 66 7.75 -2.34 -4.55
C PHE A 66 7.14 -3.40 -5.48
N SER A 67 5.93 -3.18 -6.02
CA SER A 67 5.23 -4.17 -6.85
C SER A 67 4.97 -3.73 -8.30
N GLY A 68 5.26 -2.48 -8.65
CA GLY A 68 4.88 -1.92 -9.95
C GLY A 68 3.36 -1.80 -10.12
N GLY A 69 2.61 -1.72 -9.02
CA GLY A 69 1.15 -1.61 -9.01
C GLY A 69 0.40 -2.93 -9.09
N LYS A 70 1.09 -4.07 -9.05
CA LYS A 70 0.49 -5.41 -8.98
C LYS A 70 0.84 -6.07 -7.66
N LEU A 71 0.00 -5.90 -6.65
CA LEU A 71 0.24 -6.35 -5.28
C LEU A 71 -0.25 -7.80 -5.07
N PRO A 72 0.65 -8.79 -4.90
CA PRO A 72 0.24 -10.16 -4.60
C PRO A 72 -0.49 -10.23 -3.26
N LYS A 73 -1.55 -11.05 -3.18
CA LYS A 73 -2.28 -11.24 -1.91
C LYS A 73 -1.41 -11.89 -0.82
N GLU A 74 -0.46 -12.72 -1.22
CA GLU A 74 0.56 -13.31 -0.34
C GLU A 74 1.58 -12.28 0.18
N GLY A 75 1.61 -11.08 -0.40
CA GLY A 75 2.55 -10.00 -0.09
C GLY A 75 3.68 -9.87 -1.09
N ILE A 76 4.48 -8.82 -0.91
CA ILE A 76 5.64 -8.55 -1.76
C ILE A 76 6.86 -9.19 -1.11
N ARG A 77 7.57 -10.04 -1.85
CA ARG A 77 8.83 -10.60 -1.36
C ARG A 77 9.91 -9.53 -1.35
N ILE A 78 10.42 -9.23 -0.16
CA ILE A 78 11.52 -8.31 0.11
C ILE A 78 12.55 -9.09 0.91
N ASP A 79 13.67 -9.45 0.26
CA ASP A 79 14.71 -10.27 0.89
C ASP A 79 14.15 -11.64 1.35
N ASP A 80 14.50 -12.10 2.54
CA ASP A 80 13.94 -13.29 3.19
C ASP A 80 12.57 -13.06 3.88
N HIS A 81 11.89 -11.95 3.57
CA HIS A 81 10.61 -11.59 4.19
C HIS A 81 9.53 -11.26 3.17
N TRP A 82 8.29 -11.29 3.63
CA TRP A 82 7.10 -10.89 2.91
C TRP A 82 6.54 -9.62 3.54
N PHE A 83 6.48 -8.55 2.75
CA PHE A 83 5.72 -7.35 3.11
C PHE A 83 4.23 -7.62 2.84
N HIS A 84 3.47 -7.84 3.91
CA HIS A 84 2.08 -8.25 3.80
C HIS A 84 1.16 -7.07 3.47
N PRO A 85 0.12 -7.27 2.63
CA PRO A 85 -0.92 -6.28 2.45
C PRO A 85 -1.71 -6.13 3.75
N ASP A 86 -1.78 -4.90 4.26
CA ASP A 86 -2.64 -4.59 5.40
C ASP A 86 -4.12 -4.69 5.01
N ILE A 87 -4.89 -5.46 5.79
CA ILE A 87 -6.31 -5.75 5.53
C ILE A 87 -7.14 -4.46 5.38
N TRP A 88 -6.94 -3.50 6.29
CA TRP A 88 -7.76 -2.30 6.35
C TRP A 88 -7.42 -1.34 5.22
N VAL A 89 -6.13 -1.22 4.91
CA VAL A 89 -5.67 -0.46 3.74
C VAL A 89 -6.24 -1.07 2.46
N MET A 90 -6.06 -2.38 2.24
CA MET A 90 -6.53 -3.02 1.01
C MET A 90 -8.04 -2.87 0.83
N LYS A 91 -8.80 -3.04 1.90
CA LYS A 91 -10.24 -2.83 1.90
C LYS A 91 -10.63 -1.40 1.50
N ALA A 92 -9.97 -0.40 2.07
CA ALA A 92 -10.23 1.00 1.73
C ALA A 92 -9.91 1.29 0.25
N MET A 93 -8.81 0.76 -0.28
CA MET A 93 -8.41 0.95 -1.68
C MET A 93 -9.38 0.29 -2.67
N LEU A 94 -9.84 -0.92 -2.35
CA LEU A 94 -10.86 -1.62 -3.16
C LEU A 94 -12.19 -0.86 -3.15
N ASN A 95 -12.66 -0.43 -1.98
CA ASN A 95 -13.92 0.32 -1.86
C ASN A 95 -13.91 1.66 -2.60
N LYS A 96 -12.73 2.30 -2.70
CA LYS A 96 -12.55 3.57 -3.42
C LYS A 96 -12.28 3.38 -4.92
N GLY A 97 -12.18 2.14 -5.40
CA GLY A 97 -11.85 1.84 -6.78
C GLY A 97 -10.41 2.20 -7.18
N TYR A 98 -9.52 2.41 -6.22
CA TYR A 98 -8.09 2.66 -6.48
C TYR A 98 -7.35 1.37 -6.82
N MET A 99 -7.86 0.24 -6.35
CA MET A 99 -7.38 -1.08 -6.72
C MET A 99 -8.56 -1.95 -7.12
N ILE A 100 -8.28 -2.94 -7.95
CA ILE A 100 -9.20 -4.03 -8.31
C ILE A 100 -8.51 -5.36 -8.07
N GLU A 101 -9.30 -6.40 -7.83
CA GLU A 101 -8.78 -7.76 -7.83
C GLU A 101 -8.64 -8.26 -9.28
N ASN A 102 -7.52 -8.90 -9.60
CA ASN A 102 -7.34 -9.48 -10.92
C ASN A 102 -8.33 -10.64 -11.15
N ALA A 103 -8.56 -11.02 -12.41
CA ALA A 103 -9.52 -12.05 -12.76
C ALA A 103 -9.24 -13.43 -12.12
N GLN A 104 -7.97 -13.74 -11.84
CA GLN A 104 -7.55 -15.00 -11.20
C GLN A 104 -7.53 -14.93 -9.67
N GLY A 105 -7.83 -13.77 -9.08
CA GLY A 105 -7.87 -13.55 -7.64
C GLY A 105 -6.54 -13.70 -6.88
N SER A 106 -5.42 -13.66 -7.60
CA SER A 106 -4.07 -13.85 -7.05
C SER A 106 -3.44 -12.55 -6.54
N HIS A 107 -3.85 -11.40 -7.07
CA HIS A 107 -3.27 -10.11 -6.74
C HIS A 107 -4.28 -8.97 -6.91
N PHE A 108 -3.93 -7.83 -6.36
CA PHE A 108 -4.63 -6.57 -6.58
C PHE A 108 -3.85 -5.72 -7.57
N GLU A 109 -4.55 -5.08 -8.50
CA GLU A 109 -3.97 -4.19 -9.49
C GLU A 109 -4.45 -2.75 -9.23
N LEU A 110 -3.53 -1.80 -9.30
CA LEU A 110 -3.89 -0.37 -9.31
C LEU A 110 -4.70 -0.05 -10.57
N THR A 111 -5.79 0.69 -10.37
CA THR A 111 -6.56 1.29 -11.46
C THR A 111 -5.92 2.60 -11.90
N GLU A 112 -6.40 3.17 -13.00
CA GLU A 112 -6.01 4.52 -13.42
C GLU A 112 -6.26 5.55 -12.31
N THR A 113 -7.43 5.48 -11.65
CA THR A 113 -7.77 6.34 -10.51
C THR A 113 -6.80 6.14 -9.34
N GLY A 114 -6.37 4.91 -9.07
CA GLY A 114 -5.34 4.63 -8.07
C GLY A 114 -3.99 5.25 -8.41
N TRP A 115 -3.57 5.21 -9.67
CA TRP A 115 -2.36 5.88 -10.14
C TRP A 115 -2.48 7.40 -10.08
N SER A 116 -3.61 7.99 -10.47
CA SER A 116 -3.85 9.43 -10.32
C SER A 116 -3.74 9.87 -8.86
N PHE A 117 -4.32 9.09 -7.93
CA PHE A 117 -4.23 9.38 -6.50
C PHE A 117 -2.79 9.31 -5.95
N ILE A 118 -1.97 8.38 -6.48
CA ILE A 118 -0.54 8.33 -6.19
C ILE A 118 0.16 9.60 -6.71
N ALA A 119 -0.13 10.01 -7.94
CA ALA A 119 0.45 11.21 -8.54
C ALA A 119 0.13 12.47 -7.72
N GLU A 120 -1.14 12.71 -7.40
CA GLU A 120 -1.58 13.82 -6.53
C GLU A 120 -0.87 13.82 -5.18
N THR A 121 -0.64 12.63 -4.61
CA THR A 121 0.07 12.50 -3.33
C THR A 121 1.53 12.94 -3.48
N VAL A 122 2.21 12.53 -4.55
CA VAL A 122 3.61 12.90 -4.81
C VAL A 122 3.76 14.40 -5.13
N GLU A 123 2.84 14.96 -5.91
CA GLU A 123 2.78 16.40 -6.20
C GLU A 123 2.58 17.23 -4.93
N GLY A 124 1.72 16.75 -4.03
CA GLY A 124 1.53 17.32 -2.70
C GLY A 124 2.84 17.34 -1.91
N LEU A 125 3.63 16.26 -1.93
CA LEU A 125 4.94 16.22 -1.27
C LEU A 125 5.94 17.21 -1.88
N ALA A 126 5.98 17.32 -3.21
CA ALA A 126 6.87 18.26 -3.90
C ALA A 126 6.55 19.71 -3.53
N SER A 127 5.27 20.06 -3.42
CA SER A 127 4.80 21.41 -3.06
C SER A 127 5.20 21.83 -1.64
N HIS A 128 5.44 20.88 -0.73
CA HIS A 128 5.91 21.13 0.62
C HIS A 128 7.44 21.06 0.76
N ALA A 129 8.11 20.53 -0.26
CA ALA A 129 9.55 20.41 -0.30
C ALA A 129 10.12 21.69 -0.93
N ASN A 130 10.28 22.73 -0.12
CA ASN A 130 11.20 23.82 -0.43
C ASN A 130 12.62 23.25 -0.41
N PHE A 131 13.04 22.61 -1.51
CA PHE A 131 14.43 22.31 -1.76
C PHE A 131 15.13 23.65 -2.06
N ARG A 132 15.65 24.27 -1.00
CA ARG A 132 16.71 25.28 -1.09
C ARG A 132 18.06 24.60 -0.95
#